data_AF-A0A345ZSQ8-F1
#
_entry.id   AF-A0A345ZSQ8-F1
#
_cell.length_a   1.000
_cell.length_b   1.000
_cell.length_c   1.000
_cell.angle_alpha   90.00
_cell.angle_beta   90.00
_cell.angle_gamma   90.00
#
_symmetry.space_group_name_H-M   'P 1'
#
loop_
_entity.id
_entity.type
_entity.pdbx_description
1 polymer ?
#
loop_
_entity_poly.entity_id
_entity_poly.type
_entity_poly.pdbx_seq_one_letter_code
_entity_poly.pdbx_strand_id
1 'polypeptide(L)'
;MNPAERAEIEKHVENLDALCAQTPLESGEWEGQTLIIITKLMLALPSAQQNEAGAEAAGEAFQAALEDVPTWAVAAAARRWYRGECGENEDGKPYDYHWRPAPAELRRVALVEMWRVKHRAETLRKLLIAEPLIDWSAEHCATMRDRLAAVMPRLTPSG
;
A
#
# COMPACT_ATOMS: atom_id res chain seq x y z
N MET A 1 6.56 24.98 -1.84
CA MET A 1 5.49 24.37 -2.65
C MET A 1 4.46 25.45 -2.92
N ASN A 2 4.14 25.68 -4.19
CA ASN A 2 3.11 26.65 -4.55
C ASN A 2 1.69 26.06 -4.32
N PRO A 3 0.62 26.89 -4.27
CA PRO A 3 -0.73 26.39 -3.99
C PRO A 3 -1.28 25.40 -5.03
N ALA A 4 -0.88 25.52 -6.30
CA ALA A 4 -1.34 24.63 -7.37
C ALA A 4 -0.71 23.23 -7.25
N GLU A 5 0.59 23.16 -7.01
CA GLU A 5 1.33 21.93 -6.73
C GLU A 5 0.76 21.20 -5.51
N ARG A 6 0.46 21.95 -4.45
CA ARG A 6 -0.20 21.42 -3.25
C ARG A 6 -1.53 20.74 -3.60
N ALA A 7 -2.40 21.46 -4.31
CA ALA A 7 -3.72 20.94 -4.69
C ALA A 7 -3.62 19.71 -5.61
N GLU A 8 -2.63 19.67 -6.51
CA GLU A 8 -2.39 18.50 -7.35
C GLU A 8 -1.95 17.27 -6.54
N ILE A 9 -1.07 17.46 -5.56
CA ILE A 9 -0.62 16.38 -4.67
C ILE A 9 -1.80 15.90 -3.80
N GLU A 10 -2.60 16.80 -3.25
CA GLU A 10 -3.79 16.47 -2.46
C GLU A 10 -4.77 15.61 -3.28
N LYS A 11 -5.11 16.06 -4.49
CA LYS A 11 -5.94 15.30 -5.43
C LYS A 11 -5.34 13.93 -5.76
N HIS A 12 -4.03 13.85 -5.92
CA HIS A 12 -3.37 12.57 -6.21
C HIS A 12 -3.45 11.61 -5.01
N VAL A 13 -3.26 12.10 -3.78
CA VAL A 13 -3.44 11.31 -2.56
C VAL A 13 -4.87 10.76 -2.49
N GLU A 14 -5.88 11.61 -2.73
CA GLU A 14 -7.30 11.19 -2.74
C GLU A 14 -7.55 10.07 -3.77
N ASN A 15 -6.99 10.18 -4.97
CA ASN A 15 -7.13 9.14 -5.99
C ASN A 15 -6.48 7.81 -5.57
N LEU A 16 -5.30 7.85 -4.93
CA LEU A 16 -4.62 6.65 -4.44
C LEU A 16 -5.40 6.00 -3.29
N ASP A 17 -5.99 6.80 -2.40
CA ASP A 17 -6.85 6.31 -1.32
C ASP A 17 -8.13 5.68 -1.87
N ALA A 18 -8.76 6.32 -2.86
CA ALA A 18 -9.93 5.78 -3.53
C ALA A 18 -9.63 4.42 -4.17
N LEU A 19 -8.46 4.24 -4.79
CA LEU A 19 -8.03 2.93 -5.29
C LEU A 19 -7.86 1.90 -4.16
N CYS A 20 -7.33 2.30 -3.01
CA CYS A 20 -7.16 1.41 -1.86
C CYS A 20 -8.48 1.03 -1.18
N ALA A 21 -9.57 1.74 -1.45
CA ALA A 21 -10.91 1.44 -0.94
C ALA A 21 -11.74 0.50 -1.84
N GLN A 22 -11.22 0.08 -3.00
CA GLN A 22 -11.94 -0.80 -3.95
C GLN A 22 -11.90 -2.27 -3.53
N THR A 23 -12.35 -2.58 -2.31
CA THR A 23 -12.28 -3.92 -1.72
C THR A 23 -13.66 -4.60 -1.72
N PRO A 24 -13.72 -5.95 -1.74
CA PRO A 24 -14.97 -6.69 -1.57
C PRO A 24 -15.78 -6.31 -0.32
N LEU A 25 -15.11 -6.02 0.81
CA LEU A 25 -15.79 -5.58 2.04
C LEU A 25 -16.61 -4.29 1.85
N GLU A 26 -16.17 -3.40 0.97
CA GLU A 26 -16.82 -2.10 0.78
C GLU A 26 -17.98 -2.15 -0.24
N SER A 27 -18.00 -3.12 -1.16
CA SER A 27 -19.07 -3.24 -2.17
C SER A 27 -19.14 -4.61 -2.82
N GLY A 28 -20.37 -5.10 -3.06
CA GLY A 28 -20.63 -6.30 -3.84
C GLY A 28 -20.17 -6.22 -5.31
N GLU A 29 -19.96 -5.01 -5.85
CA GLU A 29 -19.33 -4.84 -7.16
C GLU A 29 -17.88 -5.36 -7.14
N TRP A 30 -17.11 -4.96 -6.14
CA TRP A 30 -15.71 -5.36 -5.98
C TRP A 30 -15.59 -6.83 -5.59
N GLU A 31 -16.53 -7.35 -4.81
CA GLU A 31 -16.65 -8.77 -4.54
C GLU A 31 -16.84 -9.57 -5.84
N GLY A 32 -17.81 -9.18 -6.68
CA GLY A 32 -18.07 -9.84 -7.96
C GLY A 32 -16.86 -9.82 -8.90
N GLN A 33 -16.15 -8.69 -8.98
CA GLN A 33 -14.93 -8.60 -9.78
C GLN A 33 -13.78 -9.46 -9.22
N THR A 34 -13.64 -9.51 -7.90
CA THR A 34 -12.65 -10.35 -7.22
C THR A 34 -12.92 -11.83 -7.46
N LEU A 35 -14.17 -12.26 -7.37
CA LEU A 35 -14.60 -13.62 -7.70
C LEU A 35 -14.23 -14.00 -9.15
N ILE A 36 -14.48 -13.12 -10.12
CA ILE A 36 -14.09 -13.37 -11.52
C ILE A 36 -12.58 -13.61 -11.65
N ILE A 37 -11.75 -12.89 -10.91
CA ILE A 37 -10.29 -13.06 -10.91
C ILE A 37 -9.91 -14.42 -10.33
N ILE A 38 -10.47 -14.78 -9.17
CA ILE A 38 -10.22 -16.04 -8.47
C ILE A 38 -10.66 -17.22 -9.34
N THR A 39 -11.86 -17.17 -9.92
CA THR A 39 -12.36 -18.23 -10.81
C THR A 39 -11.44 -18.44 -12.00
N LYS A 40 -10.95 -17.37 -12.64
CA LYS A 40 -9.97 -17.48 -13.74
C LYS A 40 -8.69 -18.16 -13.28
N LEU A 41 -8.18 -17.81 -12.10
CA LEU A 41 -6.99 -18.43 -11.51
C LEU A 41 -7.19 -19.92 -11.22
N MET A 42 -8.37 -20.29 -10.70
CA MET A 42 -8.73 -21.68 -10.42
C MET A 42 -8.90 -22.53 -11.69
N LEU A 43 -9.39 -21.93 -12.78
CA LEU A 43 -9.55 -22.63 -14.06
C LEU A 43 -8.24 -22.74 -14.85
N ALA A 44 -7.35 -21.76 -14.70
CA ALA A 44 -6.10 -21.70 -15.46
C ALA A 44 -4.99 -22.60 -14.88
N LEU A 45 -5.00 -22.83 -13.57
CA LEU A 45 -3.93 -23.56 -12.88
C LEU A 45 -4.49 -24.77 -12.13
N PRO A 46 -3.76 -25.91 -12.15
CA PRO A 46 -4.19 -27.09 -11.44
C PRO A 46 -4.20 -26.86 -9.92
N SER A 47 -5.10 -27.55 -9.24
CA SER A 47 -5.11 -27.71 -7.78
C SER A 47 -4.95 -29.17 -7.37
N ALA A 48 -4.38 -29.39 -6.19
CA ALA A 48 -4.22 -30.73 -5.62
C ALA A 48 -5.56 -31.43 -5.31
N GLN A 49 -6.63 -30.66 -5.06
CA GLN A 49 -8.00 -31.14 -4.90
C GLN A 49 -8.84 -30.73 -6.12
N GLN A 50 -9.42 -31.70 -6.82
CA GLN A 50 -10.15 -31.49 -8.09
C GLN A 50 -11.63 -31.92 -8.04
N ASN A 51 -12.21 -32.04 -6.84
CA ASN A 51 -13.65 -32.32 -6.69
C ASN A 51 -14.46 -31.04 -6.47
N GLU A 52 -15.77 -31.10 -6.70
CA GLU A 52 -16.68 -29.95 -6.62
C GLU A 52 -16.68 -29.30 -5.23
N ALA A 53 -16.81 -30.10 -4.17
CA ALA A 53 -16.74 -29.61 -2.79
C ALA A 53 -15.41 -28.91 -2.46
N GLY A 54 -14.29 -29.40 -3.02
CA GLY A 54 -12.98 -28.77 -2.87
C GLY A 54 -12.85 -27.45 -3.65
N ALA A 55 -13.57 -27.30 -4.77
CA ALA A 55 -13.63 -26.05 -5.50
C ALA A 55 -14.45 -24.98 -4.75
N GLU A 56 -15.60 -25.36 -4.20
CA GLU A 56 -16.44 -24.48 -3.37
C GLU A 56 -15.68 -24.00 -2.12
N ALA A 57 -15.12 -24.93 -1.34
CA ALA A 57 -14.34 -24.60 -0.15
C ALA A 57 -13.11 -23.73 -0.47
N ALA A 58 -12.47 -23.94 -1.62
CA ALA A 58 -11.37 -23.08 -2.07
C ALA A 58 -11.87 -21.66 -2.41
N GLY A 59 -13.04 -21.52 -3.04
CA GLY A 59 -13.66 -20.23 -3.33
C GLY A 59 -13.92 -19.42 -2.06
N GLU A 60 -14.55 -20.04 -1.07
CA GLU A 60 -14.80 -19.42 0.24
C GLU A 60 -13.50 -18.99 0.93
N ALA A 61 -12.48 -19.85 0.88
CA ALA A 61 -11.18 -19.54 1.46
C ALA A 61 -10.49 -18.35 0.76
N PHE A 62 -10.64 -18.21 -0.56
CA PHE A 62 -10.15 -17.04 -1.28
C PHE A 62 -10.93 -15.77 -0.95
N GLN A 63 -12.26 -15.84 -0.84
CA GLN A 63 -13.08 -14.69 -0.44
C GLN A 63 -12.66 -14.19 0.95
N ALA A 64 -12.61 -15.08 1.94
CA ALA A 64 -12.18 -14.73 3.30
C ALA A 64 -10.75 -14.18 3.34
N ALA A 65 -9.84 -14.71 2.50
CA ALA A 65 -8.47 -14.23 2.46
C ALA A 65 -8.27 -12.91 1.72
N LEU A 66 -9.26 -12.41 0.96
CA LEU A 66 -9.09 -11.26 0.06
C LEU A 66 -10.13 -10.15 0.25
N GLU A 67 -11.07 -10.32 1.19
CA GLU A 67 -12.20 -9.41 1.37
C GLU A 67 -11.80 -7.95 1.65
N ASP A 68 -10.68 -7.73 2.35
CA ASP A 68 -10.11 -6.42 2.68
C ASP A 68 -9.01 -5.96 1.71
N VAL A 69 -8.76 -6.71 0.64
CA VAL A 69 -7.72 -6.40 -0.36
C VAL A 69 -8.36 -5.73 -1.58
N PRO A 70 -7.77 -4.64 -2.10
CA PRO A 70 -8.31 -4.01 -3.30
C PRO A 70 -8.33 -4.96 -4.50
N THR A 71 -9.44 -4.96 -5.23
CA THR A 71 -9.67 -5.85 -6.38
C THR A 71 -8.56 -5.73 -7.43
N TRP A 72 -8.09 -4.51 -7.68
CA TRP A 72 -6.99 -4.26 -8.61
C TRP A 72 -5.67 -4.89 -8.16
N ALA A 73 -5.43 -4.96 -6.84
CA ALA A 73 -4.22 -5.55 -6.27
C ALA A 73 -4.26 -7.08 -6.38
N VAL A 74 -5.44 -7.69 -6.18
CA VAL A 74 -5.67 -9.11 -6.45
C VAL A 74 -5.43 -9.42 -7.94
N ALA A 75 -5.95 -8.59 -8.86
CA ALA A 75 -5.72 -8.74 -10.29
C ALA A 75 -4.23 -8.65 -10.65
N ALA A 76 -3.51 -7.69 -10.05
CA ALA A 76 -2.07 -7.52 -10.26
C ALA A 76 -1.27 -8.72 -9.73
N ALA A 77 -1.64 -9.25 -8.56
CA ALA A 77 -1.04 -10.45 -7.97
C ALA A 77 -1.24 -11.69 -8.85
N ALA A 78 -2.47 -11.92 -9.33
CA ALA A 78 -2.77 -13.03 -10.25
C ALA A 78 -1.93 -12.93 -11.54
N ARG A 79 -1.79 -11.72 -12.10
CA ARG A 79 -0.94 -11.49 -13.28
C ARG A 79 0.54 -11.77 -13.01
N ARG A 80 1.07 -11.37 -11.86
CA ARG A 80 2.46 -11.69 -11.46
C ARG A 80 2.65 -13.18 -11.26
N TRP A 81 1.66 -13.87 -10.71
CA TRP A 81 1.69 -15.31 -10.54
C TRP A 81 1.82 -16.03 -11.88
N TYR A 82 0.98 -15.67 -12.86
CA TYR A 82 1.07 -16.23 -14.21
C TYR A 82 2.42 -16.00 -14.89
N ARG A 83 3.13 -14.93 -14.55
CA ARG A 83 4.47 -14.63 -15.09
C ARG A 83 5.62 -15.24 -14.29
N GLY A 84 5.34 -15.87 -13.15
CA GLY A 84 6.38 -16.35 -12.24
C GLY A 84 7.18 -15.25 -11.56
N GLU A 85 6.58 -14.06 -11.36
CA GLU A 85 7.27 -12.85 -10.90
C GLU A 85 6.92 -12.50 -9.44
N CYS A 86 6.56 -13.47 -8.59
CA CYS A 86 6.16 -13.20 -7.20
C CYS A 86 7.33 -13.24 -6.20
N GLY A 87 8.51 -13.74 -6.60
CA GLY A 87 9.70 -13.81 -5.76
C GLY A 87 9.72 -15.04 -4.86
N GLU A 88 9.93 -14.85 -3.57
CA GLU A 88 10.08 -15.91 -2.59
C GLU A 88 8.84 -16.07 -1.69
N ASN A 89 8.65 -17.29 -1.19
CA ASN A 89 7.65 -17.64 -0.20
C ASN A 89 8.14 -17.31 1.23
N GLU A 90 7.36 -17.71 2.24
CA GLU A 90 7.67 -17.42 3.65
C GLU A 90 8.93 -18.13 4.17
N ASP A 91 9.33 -19.22 3.50
CA ASP A 91 10.54 -19.98 3.80
C ASP A 91 11.78 -19.47 3.05
N GLY A 92 11.68 -18.35 2.32
CA GLY A 92 12.77 -17.84 1.48
C GLY A 92 13.05 -18.70 0.24
N LYS A 93 12.07 -19.48 -0.22
CA LYS A 93 12.18 -20.31 -1.43
C LYS A 93 11.37 -19.71 -2.57
N PRO A 94 11.79 -19.87 -3.84
CA PRO A 94 10.95 -19.50 -4.97
C PRO A 94 9.58 -20.18 -4.89
N TYR A 95 8.53 -19.47 -5.25
CA TYR A 95 7.21 -20.09 -5.35
C TYR A 95 7.18 -21.16 -6.46
N ASP A 96 6.37 -22.18 -6.24
CA ASP A 96 6.03 -23.13 -7.29
C ASP A 96 4.85 -22.61 -8.13
N TYR A 97 5.17 -22.01 -9.28
CA TYR A 97 4.18 -21.47 -10.20
C TYR A 97 3.48 -22.53 -11.06
N HIS A 98 3.84 -23.82 -10.93
CA HIS A 98 3.10 -24.89 -11.59
C HIS A 98 1.69 -25.04 -11.01
N TRP A 99 1.51 -24.68 -9.74
CA TRP A 99 0.26 -24.79 -9.02
C TRP A 99 -0.43 -23.44 -8.86
N ARG A 100 -1.74 -23.50 -8.67
CA ARG A 100 -2.51 -22.38 -8.14
C ARG A 100 -1.96 -22.00 -6.75
N PRO A 101 -1.82 -20.70 -6.42
CA PRO A 101 -1.43 -20.29 -5.08
C PRO A 101 -2.46 -20.73 -4.04
N ALA A 102 -2.01 -20.95 -2.81
CA ALA A 102 -2.92 -20.97 -1.68
C ALA A 102 -3.54 -19.57 -1.46
N PRO A 103 -4.74 -19.47 -0.85
CA PRO A 103 -5.37 -18.18 -0.55
C PRO A 103 -4.45 -17.18 0.18
N ALA A 104 -3.72 -17.65 1.21
CA ALA A 104 -2.79 -16.82 1.97
C ALA A 104 -1.59 -16.33 1.13
N GLU A 105 -1.10 -17.14 0.19
CA GLU A 105 -0.01 -16.75 -0.71
C GLU A 105 -0.47 -15.66 -1.69
N LEU A 106 -1.65 -15.84 -2.29
CA LEU A 106 -2.21 -14.83 -3.19
C LEU A 106 -2.45 -13.52 -2.44
N ARG A 107 -3.00 -13.59 -1.21
CA ARG A 107 -3.15 -12.44 -0.31
C ARG A 107 -1.81 -11.73 -0.10
N ARG A 108 -0.76 -12.46 0.27
CA ARG A 108 0.57 -11.87 0.51
C ARG A 108 1.09 -11.12 -0.71
N VAL A 109 1.00 -11.70 -1.90
CA VAL A 109 1.42 -11.03 -3.15
C VAL A 109 0.56 -9.80 -3.43
N ALA A 110 -0.76 -9.88 -3.24
CA ALA A 110 -1.67 -8.76 -3.46
C ALA A 110 -1.42 -7.61 -2.47
N LEU A 111 -1.14 -7.92 -1.21
CA LEU A 111 -0.78 -6.92 -0.20
C LEU A 111 0.49 -6.17 -0.60
N VAL A 112 1.50 -6.83 -1.18
CA VAL A 112 2.71 -6.15 -1.69
C VAL A 112 2.36 -5.12 -2.77
N GLU A 113 1.44 -5.43 -3.67
CA GLU A 113 0.98 -4.46 -4.68
C GLU A 113 0.22 -3.30 -4.06
N MET A 114 -0.71 -3.59 -3.14
CA MET A 114 -1.43 -2.57 -2.38
C MET A 114 -0.47 -1.64 -1.62
N TRP A 115 0.56 -2.20 -0.96
CA TRP A 115 1.51 -1.45 -0.16
C TRP A 115 2.32 -0.45 -0.99
N ARG A 116 2.62 -0.74 -2.26
CA ARG A 116 3.30 0.21 -3.15
C ARG A 116 2.47 1.48 -3.36
N VAL A 117 1.16 1.32 -3.52
CA VAL A 117 0.21 2.44 -3.69
C VAL A 117 0.01 3.18 -2.36
N LYS A 118 -0.23 2.46 -1.26
CA LYS A 118 -0.37 3.07 0.08
C LYS A 118 0.88 3.86 0.48
N HIS A 119 2.06 3.27 0.29
CA HIS A 119 3.33 3.94 0.61
C HIS A 119 3.53 5.21 -0.24
N ARG A 120 3.11 5.20 -1.50
CA ARG A 120 3.15 6.41 -2.35
C ARG A 120 2.25 7.51 -1.79
N ALA A 121 1.01 7.19 -1.40
CA ALA A 121 0.10 8.14 -0.78
C ALA A 121 0.69 8.72 0.52
N GLU A 122 1.24 7.86 1.40
CA GLU A 122 1.91 8.30 2.63
C GLU A 122 3.10 9.20 2.37
N THR A 123 3.94 8.88 1.38
CA THR A 123 5.10 9.70 1.01
C THR A 123 4.66 11.10 0.57
N LEU A 124 3.57 11.18 -0.20
CA LEU A 124 3.01 12.45 -0.64
C LEU A 124 2.37 13.24 0.51
N ARG A 125 1.70 12.58 1.45
CA ARG A 125 1.23 13.24 2.68
C ARG A 125 2.38 13.81 3.50
N LYS A 126 3.48 13.07 3.62
CA LYS A 126 4.72 13.56 4.27
C LYS A 126 5.26 14.80 3.57
N LEU A 127 5.22 14.84 2.24
CA LEU A 127 5.61 16.02 1.47
C LEU A 127 4.68 17.22 1.70
N LEU A 128 3.37 17.00 1.83
CA LEU A 128 2.38 18.06 2.09
C LEU A 128 2.57 18.75 3.46
N ILE A 129 3.11 18.03 4.44
CA ILE A 129 3.41 18.55 5.79
C ILE A 129 4.88 18.93 5.97
N ALA A 130 5.72 18.72 4.95
CA ALA A 130 7.14 18.99 5.06
C ALA A 130 7.38 20.50 5.17
N GLU A 131 8.12 20.89 6.20
CA GLU A 131 8.61 22.26 6.36
C GLU A 131 9.86 22.48 5.51
N PRO A 132 10.06 23.70 4.97
CA PRO A 132 11.28 24.01 4.26
C PRO A 132 12.49 23.85 5.18
N LEU A 133 13.57 23.30 4.64
CA LEU A 133 14.85 23.26 5.34
C LEU A 133 15.28 24.69 5.67
N ILE A 134 15.47 24.96 6.96
CA ILE A 134 16.05 26.23 7.41
C ILE A 134 17.56 26.15 7.17
N ASP A 135 18.08 26.97 6.26
CA ASP A 135 19.51 27.16 6.13
C ASP A 135 20.04 27.96 7.32
N TRP A 136 20.78 27.29 8.20
CA TRP A 136 21.45 27.90 9.36
C TRP A 136 22.69 28.68 8.93
N SER A 137 22.51 29.73 8.13
CA SER A 137 23.59 30.66 7.84
C SER A 137 24.06 31.34 9.14
N ALA A 138 25.31 31.84 9.14
CA ALA A 138 25.85 32.55 10.29
C ALA A 138 25.00 33.79 10.66
N GLU A 139 24.41 34.44 9.66
CA GLU A 139 23.52 35.59 9.81
C GLU A 139 22.14 35.20 10.38
N HIS A 140 21.58 34.07 9.94
CA HIS A 140 20.35 33.50 10.49
C HIS A 140 20.53 33.11 11.96
N CYS A 141 21.65 32.45 12.28
CA CYS A 141 22.03 32.10 13.64
C CYS A 141 22.18 33.35 14.53
N ALA A 142 22.82 34.41 14.03
CA ALA A 142 22.96 35.67 14.77
C ALA A 142 21.59 36.31 15.06
N THR A 143 20.72 36.40 14.04
CA THR A 143 19.37 36.94 14.18
C THR A 143 18.52 36.15 15.20
N MET A 144 18.63 34.83 15.20
CA MET A 144 17.91 33.98 16.17
C MET A 144 18.46 34.14 17.60
N ARG A 145 19.78 34.31 17.77
CA ARG A 145 20.39 34.61 19.09
C ARG A 145 19.90 35.96 19.63
N ASP A 146 19.83 36.98 18.78
CA ASP A 146 19.35 38.30 19.18
C ASP A 146 17.87 38.27 19.59
N ARG A 147 17.04 37.53 18.83
CA ARG A 147 15.63 37.29 19.20
C ARG A 147 15.50 36.52 20.51
N LEU A 148 16.33 35.49 20.73
CA LEU A 148 16.32 34.72 21.98
C LEU A 148 16.72 35.59 23.17
N ALA A 149 17.74 36.44 23.03
CA ALA A 149 18.19 37.36 24.07
C ALA A 149 17.10 38.38 24.46
N ALA A 150 16.30 38.84 23.50
CA ALA A 150 15.18 39.74 23.76
C ALA A 150 14.01 39.07 24.53
N VAL A 151 13.84 37.76 24.38
CA VAL A 151 12.76 36.98 25.02
C VAL A 151 13.21 36.35 26.35
N MET A 152 14.53 36.21 26.58
CA MET A 152 15.11 35.68 27.82
C MET A 152 15.91 36.72 28.63
N PRO A 153 15.25 37.77 29.18
CA PRO A 153 15.96 38.81 29.95
C PRO A 153 16.48 38.37 31.33
N ARG A 154 16.47 37.08 31.70
CA ARG A 154 16.79 36.61 33.08
C ARG A 154 17.69 35.37 33.18
N LEU A 155 18.75 35.26 32.39
CA LEU A 155 19.82 34.27 32.63
C LEU A 155 21.23 34.89 32.65
N THR A 156 21.37 36.13 33.11
CA THR A 156 22.68 36.61 33.58
C THR A 156 22.79 36.34 35.08
N PRO A 157 23.76 35.51 35.53
CA PRO A 157 23.97 35.30 36.95
C PRO A 157 24.46 36.60 37.58
N SER A 158 23.83 37.00 38.68
CA SER A 158 24.31 38.05 39.57
C SER A 158 25.73 37.70 40.03
N GLY A 159 26.67 38.63 39.82
CA GLY A 159 28.00 38.56 40.41
C GLY A 159 27.99 38.68 41.93
#